data_AF-A0A7C4YVJ2-F1
#
_entry.id   AF-A0A7C4YVJ2-F1
#
_cell.length_a   1.000
_cell.length_b   1.000
_cell.length_c   1.000
_cell.angle_alpha   90.00
_cell.angle_beta   90.00
_cell.angle_gamma   90.00
#
_symmetry.space_group_name_H-M   'P 1'
#
loop_
_entity.id
_entity.type
_entity.pdbx_description
1 polymer ?
#
loop_
_entity_poly.entity_id
_entity_poly.type
_entity_poly.pdbx_seq_one_letter_code
_entity_poly.pdbx_strand_id
1 'polypeptide(L)' 'MTPQTTQLPLLGQMAGFRRFTVDQYHRLIEDGHLTEDDDLELIEGYLVHKMARNAQHDIAI' A
#
# COMPACT_ATOMS: atom_id res chain seq x y z
N MET A 1 -0.74 21.75 -17.42
CA MET A 1 -1.28 21.17 -16.18
C MET A 1 -0.22 21.39 -15.11
N THR A 2 -0.46 22.28 -14.14
CA THR A 2 0.46 22.53 -13.03
C THR A 2 0.47 21.32 -12.09
N PRO A 3 1.65 20.80 -11.69
CA PRO A 3 1.68 19.76 -10.67
C PRO A 3 1.19 20.36 -9.34
N GLN A 4 0.04 19.89 -8.86
CA GLN A 4 -0.41 20.19 -7.51
C GLN A 4 0.46 19.36 -6.55
N THR A 5 1.44 20.00 -5.91
CA THR A 5 2.19 19.38 -4.83
C THR A 5 1.24 19.20 -3.64
N THR A 6 0.80 17.96 -3.39
CA THR A 6 0.01 17.62 -2.20
C THR A 6 0.86 17.88 -0.97
N GLN A 7 0.61 18.99 -0.28
CA GLN A 7 1.32 19.35 0.94
C GLN A 7 0.71 18.57 2.12
N LEU A 8 1.39 17.49 2.52
CA LEU A 8 0.98 16.67 3.67
C LEU A 8 1.07 17.49 4.97
N PRO A 9 0.15 17.30 5.94
CA PRO A 9 0.24 17.92 7.26
C PRO A 9 1.52 17.51 7.98
N LEU A 10 2.00 18.33 8.93
CA LEU A 10 3.27 18.10 9.64
C LEU A 10 3.38 16.68 10.23
N LEU A 11 2.31 16.15 10.80
CA LEU A 11 2.23 14.77 11.30
C LEU A 11 2.44 13.72 10.20
N GLY A 12 1.95 13.98 8.99
CA GLY A 12 2.20 13.12 7.82
C GLY A 12 3.64 13.24 7.29
N GLN A 13 4.28 14.40 7.43
CA GLN A 13 5.70 14.57 7.09
C GLN A 13 6.64 13.91 8.10
N MET A 14 6.21 13.81 9.36
CA MET A 14 6.95 13.16 10.44
C MET A 14 6.59 11.69 10.64
N ALA A 15 5.59 11.19 9.92
CA ALA A 15 5.19 9.79 10.00
C ALA A 15 6.31 8.92 9.42
N GLY A 16 7.02 8.22 10.30
CA GLY A 16 7.99 7.21 9.90
C GLY A 16 7.32 5.96 9.34
N PHE A 17 8.12 5.05 8.78
CA PHE A 17 7.63 3.76 8.35
C PHE A 17 7.30 2.90 9.58
N ARG A 18 6.06 2.40 9.64
CA ARG A 18 5.63 1.43 10.64
C ARG A 18 5.76 0.02 10.06
N ARG A 19 6.36 -0.89 10.83
CA ARG A 19 6.30 -2.33 10.56
C ARG A 19 4.98 -2.91 11.05
N PHE A 20 4.33 -3.72 10.23
CA PHE A 20 3.10 -4.45 10.52
C PHE A 20 3.40 -5.95 10.67
N THR A 21 2.66 -6.60 11.55
CA THR A 21 2.60 -8.07 11.59
C THR A 21 1.56 -8.59 10.60
N VAL A 22 1.65 -9.88 10.26
CA VAL A 22 0.65 -10.55 9.41
C VAL A 22 -0.75 -10.44 10.01
N ASP A 23 -0.90 -10.67 11.31
CA ASP A 23 -2.20 -10.53 11.99
C ASP A 23 -2.77 -9.11 11.90
N GLN A 24 -1.92 -8.08 12.01
CA GLN A 24 -2.36 -6.69 11.89
C GLN A 24 -2.81 -6.38 10.45
N TYR A 25 -2.12 -6.91 9.46
CA TYR A 25 -2.52 -6.79 8.07
C TYR A 25 -3.87 -7.46 7.80
N HIS A 26 -4.09 -8.67 8.31
CA HIS A 26 -5.40 -9.34 8.18
C HIS A 26 -6.52 -8.54 8.82
N ARG A 27 -6.30 -7.94 10.00
CA ARG A 27 -7.33 -7.07 10.59
C ARG A 27 -7.67 -5.86 9.73
N LEU A 28 -6.68 -5.26 9.06
CA LEU A 28 -6.96 -4.15 8.14
C LEU A 28 -7.86 -4.58 6.97
N ILE A 29 -7.73 -5.82 6.50
CA ILE A 29 -8.62 -6.38 5.47
C ILE A 29 -10.01 -6.65 6.05
N GLU A 30 -10.09 -7.30 7.22
CA GLU A 30 -11.35 -7.64 7.90
C GLU A 30 -12.17 -6.38 8.25
N ASP A 31 -11.51 -5.32 8.67
CA ASP A 31 -12.13 -4.02 9.00
C ASP A 31 -12.49 -3.21 7.74
N GLY A 32 -12.10 -3.67 6.54
CA GLY A 32 -12.39 -3.01 5.26
C GLY A 32 -11.51 -1.78 4.96
N HIS A 33 -10.37 -1.64 5.66
CA HIS A 33 -9.38 -0.60 5.38
C HIS A 33 -8.50 -0.94 4.17
N LEU A 34 -8.32 -2.23 3.88
CA LEU A 34 -7.65 -2.73 2.69
C LEU A 34 -8.59 -3.67 1.94
N THR A 35 -8.75 -3.42 0.65
CA THR A 35 -9.63 -4.18 -0.25
C THR A 35 -8.82 -4.89 -1.33
N GLU A 36 -9.44 -5.78 -2.09
CA GLU A 36 -8.79 -6.45 -3.22
C GLU A 36 -8.41 -5.49 -4.36
N ASP A 37 -9.04 -4.31 -4.41
CA ASP A 37 -8.73 -3.24 -5.36
C ASP A 37 -7.52 -2.40 -4.92
N ASP A 38 -7.10 -2.51 -3.65
CA ASP A 38 -5.90 -1.84 -3.16
C ASP A 38 -4.66 -2.63 -3.57
N ASP A 39 -3.87 -2.06 -4.49
CA ASP A 39 -2.58 -2.60 -4.94
C ASP A 39 -1.50 -2.45 -3.83
N LEU A 40 -1.72 -3.08 -2.67
CA LEU A 40 -0.83 -3.07 -1.51
C LEU A 40 -0.48 -4.49 -1.08
N GLU A 41 0.80 -4.72 -0.78
CA GLU A 41 1.32 -6.00 -0.33
C GLU A 41 2.14 -5.83 0.96
N LEU A 42 2.05 -6.80 1.87
CA LEU A 42 2.88 -6.84 3.08
C LEU A 42 4.18 -7.59 2.79
N ILE A 43 5.29 -6.87 2.67
CA ILE A 43 6.62 -7.44 2.41
C ILE A 43 7.56 -7.12 3.58
N GLU A 44 8.04 -8.17 4.24
CA GLU A 44 8.90 -8.12 5.45
C GLU A 44 8.30 -7.32 6.63
N GLY A 45 7.01 -6.95 6.56
CA GLY A 45 6.35 -6.08 7.52
C GLY A 45 6.18 -4.63 7.05
N TYR A 46 6.54 -4.27 5.81
CA TYR A 46 6.14 -3.00 5.21
C TYR A 46 4.97 -3.20 4.27
N LEU A 47 4.03 -2.26 4.28
CA LEU A 47 3.03 -2.14 3.23
C LEU A 47 3.66 -1.41 2.05
N VAL A 48 3.79 -2.11 0.93
CA VAL A 48 4.38 -1.59 -0.29
C VAL A 48 3.36 -1.66 -1.41
N HIS A 49 3.43 -0.70 -2.34
CA HIS A 49 2.62 -0.81 -3.54
C HIS A 49 3.04 -2.02 -4.36
N LYS A 50 2.04 -2.78 -4.78
CA LYS A 50 2.21 -3.83 -5.76
C LYS A 50 2.81 -3.24 -7.03
N MET A 51 3.74 -3.97 -7.64
CA MET A 51 4.23 -3.57 -8.96
C MET A 51 3.06 -3.53 -9.94
N ALA A 52 3.01 -2.51 -10.79
CA ALA A 52 1.97 -2.38 -11.81
C ALA A 52 1.79 -3.72 -12.56
N ARG A 53 0.55 -4.22 -12.57
CA ARG A 53 0.21 -5.45 -13.30
C ARG A 53 0.22 -5.15 -14.80
N ASN A 54 1.40 -5.29 -15.41
CA ASN A 54 1.55 -5.20 -16.86
C ASN A 54 0.99 -6.48 -17.49
N ALA A 55 0.44 -6.42 -18.71
CA ALA A 55 -0.14 -7.57 -19.42
C ALA A 55 0.78 -8.80 -19.50
N GLN A 56 2.10 -8.62 -19.36
CA GLN A 56 3.09 -9.71 -19.29
C GLN A 56 2.98 -10.59 -18.03
N HIS A 57 2.39 -10.10 -16.94
CA HIS A 57 2.14 -10.89 -15.72
C HIS A 57 0.95 -11.85 -15.84
N ASP A 58 0.01 -11.62 -16.77
CA ASP A 58 -1.18 -12.46 -16.95
C ASP A 58 -0.97 -13.62 -17.93
N ILE A 59 0.11 -13.60 -18.71
CA ILE A 59 0.42 -14.60 -19.75
C ILE A 59 1.40 -15.70 -19.31
N ALA A 60 1.80 -15.74 -18.04
CA ALA A 60 2.56 -16.87 -17.51
C ALA A 60 1.60 -18.06 -17.25
N ILE A 61 1.47 -18.93 -18.26
CA ILE A 61 0.78 -20.23 -18.23
C ILE A 61 1.77 -21.31 -17.86
#